data_AF-A0A536TEE6-F1
#
_entry.id   AF-A0A536TEE6-F1
#
_cell.length_a   1.000
_cell.length_b   1.000
_cell.length_c   1.000
_cell.angle_alpha   90.00
_cell.angle_beta   90.00
_cell.angle_gamma   90.00
#
_symmetry.space_group_name_H-M   'P 1'
#
loop_
_entity.id
_entity.type
_entity.pdbx_description
1 polymer ?
#
loop_
_entity_poly.entity_id
_entity_poly.type
_entity_poly.pdbx_seq_one_letter_code
_entity_poly.pdbx_strand_id
1 'polypeptide(L)'
;MNYLVSLPRRVVAVYLPLFVFVIVLLFPFYWMTITALKPDAELLSREGNPFWVMNPTLVHIKKLLFETAYPDWLWNTIVVSVVSTFMSIFCSVLAAYAIERLRFRGSRYVG
;
A
#
# COMPACT_ATOMS: atom_id res chain seq x y z
N MET A 1 16.83 -20.09 -17.31
CA MET A 1 17.30 -19.16 -16.24
C MET A 1 18.77 -18.77 -16.44
N ASN A 2 19.21 -18.47 -17.69
CA ASN A 2 20.63 -18.27 -18.03
C ASN A 2 21.09 -16.81 -18.02
N TYR A 3 20.23 -15.87 -17.61
CA TYR A 3 20.56 -14.44 -17.49
C TYR A 3 21.22 -14.09 -16.15
N LEU A 4 21.32 -15.05 -15.22
CA LEU A 4 21.93 -14.87 -13.89
C LEU A 4 23.41 -15.26 -13.83
N VAL A 5 24.01 -15.67 -14.95
CA VAL A 5 25.36 -16.27 -14.98
C VAL A 5 26.48 -15.23 -14.91
N SER A 6 26.22 -13.98 -15.33
CA SER A 6 27.17 -12.87 -15.19
C SER A 6 26.55 -11.69 -14.44
N LEU A 7 27.26 -11.17 -13.44
CA LEU A 7 26.88 -10.01 -12.63
C LEU A 7 26.34 -8.82 -13.46
N PRO A 8 27.01 -8.38 -14.55
CA PRO A 8 26.50 -7.26 -15.35
C PRO A 8 25.18 -7.58 -16.07
N ARG A 9 24.97 -8.81 -16.53
CA ARG A 9 23.75 -9.22 -17.23
C ARG A 9 22.55 -9.29 -16.29
N ARG A 10 22.76 -9.71 -15.03
CA ARG A 10 21.73 -9.69 -13.98
C ARG A 10 21.31 -8.27 -13.61
N VAL A 11 22.27 -7.33 -13.54
CA VAL A 11 21.97 -5.91 -13.27
C VAL A 11 21.10 -5.31 -14.37
N VAL A 12 21.46 -5.53 -15.63
CA VAL A 12 20.72 -4.95 -16.76
C VAL A 12 19.38 -5.65 -16.97
N ALA A 13 19.30 -6.98 -16.86
CA ALA A 13 18.08 -7.72 -17.18
C ALA A 13 17.04 -7.76 -16.05
N VAL A 14 17.47 -7.58 -14.79
CA VAL A 14 16.59 -7.72 -13.63
C VAL A 14 16.55 -6.44 -12.80
N TYR A 15 17.72 -5.96 -12.32
CA TYR A 15 17.73 -4.84 -11.39
C TYR A 15 17.35 -3.50 -12.03
N LEU A 16 17.77 -3.24 -13.27
CA LEU A 16 17.43 -1.99 -13.97
C LEU A 16 15.92 -1.90 -14.25
N PRO A 17 15.25 -2.92 -14.84
CA PRO A 17 13.80 -2.90 -14.98
C PRO A 17 13.08 -2.78 -13.63
N LEU A 18 13.48 -3.54 -12.62
CA LEU A 18 12.88 -3.45 -11.28
C LEU A 18 13.02 -2.05 -10.68
N PHE A 19 14.17 -1.42 -10.84
CA PHE A 19 14.41 -0.06 -10.35
C PHE A 19 13.50 0.96 -11.05
N VAL A 20 13.36 0.87 -12.38
CA VAL A 20 12.43 1.70 -13.13
C VAL A 20 10.98 1.46 -12.67
N PHE A 21 10.57 0.20 -12.48
CA PHE A 21 9.26 -0.13 -11.94
C PHE A 21 9.02 0.49 -10.57
N VAL A 22 9.99 0.40 -9.66
CA VAL A 22 9.89 1.01 -8.33
C VAL A 22 9.75 2.53 -8.42
N ILE A 23 10.53 3.21 -9.26
CA ILE A 23 10.40 4.67 -9.45
C ILE A 23 9.00 5.03 -9.94
N VAL A 24 8.50 4.33 -10.96
CA VAL A 24 7.17 4.60 -11.53
C VAL A 24 6.06 4.34 -10.50
N LEU A 25 6.18 3.28 -9.70
CA LEU A 25 5.22 2.95 -8.64
C LEU A 25 5.27 3.94 -7.47
N LEU A 26 6.46 4.47 -7.14
CA LEU A 26 6.63 5.44 -6.06
C LEU A 26 6.28 6.87 -6.48
N PHE A 27 6.28 7.18 -7.78
CA PHE A 27 5.93 8.49 -8.31
C PHE A 27 4.58 9.05 -7.76
N PRO A 28 3.45 8.32 -7.78
CA PRO A 28 2.20 8.82 -7.22
C PRO A 28 2.28 9.08 -5.70
N PHE A 29 3.05 8.28 -4.95
CA PHE A 29 3.24 8.50 -3.51
C PHE A 29 4.10 9.73 -3.23
N TYR A 30 5.13 9.97 -4.04
CA TYR A 30 5.93 11.19 -3.99
C TYR A 30 5.05 12.42 -4.24
N TRP A 31 4.23 12.38 -5.28
CA TRP A 31 3.29 13.46 -5.60
C TRP A 31 2.27 13.71 -4.47
N MET A 32 1.69 12.65 -3.91
CA MET A 32 0.78 12.74 -2.78
C MET A 32 1.45 13.37 -1.55
N THR A 33 2.71 13.01 -1.28
CA THR A 33 3.48 13.56 -0.15
C THR A 33 3.75 15.04 -0.31
N ILE A 34 4.18 15.46 -1.51
CA ILE A 34 4.39 16.88 -1.84
C ILE A 34 3.09 17.68 -1.69
N THR A 35 1.99 17.13 -2.19
CA THR A 35 0.67 17.79 -2.13
C THR A 35 0.18 17.92 -0.68
N ALA A 36 0.43 16.91 0.16
CA ALA A 36 0.05 16.94 1.57
C ALA A 36 0.84 17.99 2.39
N LEU A 37 2.06 18.32 1.96
CA LEU A 37 2.93 19.29 2.63
C LEU A 37 2.82 20.71 2.05
N LYS A 38 2.26 20.88 0.85
CA LYS A 38 2.14 22.17 0.18
C LYS A 38 0.99 22.99 0.80
N PRO A 39 1.23 24.24 1.23
CA PRO A 39 0.18 25.09 1.79
C PRO A 39 -0.84 25.53 0.74
N ASP A 40 -2.09 25.77 1.15
CA ASP A 40 -3.21 26.17 0.27
C ASP A 40 -2.86 27.34 -0.67
N ALA A 41 -2.11 28.33 -0.16
CA ALA A 41 -1.67 29.49 -0.94
C ALA A 41 -0.72 29.12 -2.10
N GLU A 42 0.07 28.06 -1.95
CA GLU A 42 0.98 27.54 -2.97
C GLU A 42 0.29 26.53 -3.91
N LEU A 43 -0.83 25.92 -3.47
CA LEU A 43 -1.71 25.11 -4.33
C LEU A 43 -2.56 25.97 -5.27
N LEU A 44 -2.97 27.16 -4.80
CA LEU A 44 -3.81 28.10 -5.55
C LEU A 44 -2.99 29.04 -6.45
N SER A 45 -1.70 29.20 -6.21
CA SER A 45 -0.83 30.04 -7.04
C SER A 45 -0.37 29.29 -8.30
N ARG A 46 -0.49 29.94 -9.46
CA ARG A 46 -0.07 29.37 -10.76
C ARG A 46 1.43 29.53 -11.05
N GLU A 47 2.17 30.17 -10.15
CA GLU A 47 3.59 30.50 -10.32
C GLU A 47 4.53 29.47 -9.67
N GLY A 48 4.02 28.59 -8.80
CA GLY A 48 4.82 27.58 -8.10
C GLY A 48 5.17 26.37 -8.97
N ASN A 49 6.37 25.81 -8.78
CA ASN A 49 6.75 24.57 -9.45
C ASN A 49 5.90 23.39 -8.91
N PRO A 50 5.25 22.59 -9.78
CA PRO A 50 4.44 21.45 -9.36
C PRO A 50 5.25 20.33 -8.67
N PHE A 51 6.54 20.20 -8.97
CA PHE A 51 7.39 19.11 -8.48
C PHE A 51 8.17 19.43 -7.20
N TRP A 52 8.10 20.66 -6.69
CA TRP A 52 8.81 21.07 -5.48
C TRP A 52 7.91 21.90 -4.55
N VAL A 53 8.13 21.75 -3.24
CA VAL A 53 7.46 22.56 -2.20
C VAL A 53 8.43 23.63 -1.74
N MET A 54 8.03 24.90 -1.83
CA MET A 54 8.87 26.02 -1.38
C MET A 54 8.78 26.22 0.14
N ASN A 55 7.59 26.04 0.73
CA ASN A 55 7.38 26.18 2.16
C ASN A 55 6.60 24.97 2.71
N PRO A 56 7.28 23.88 3.12
CA PRO A 56 6.58 22.71 3.64
C PRO A 56 5.83 23.02 4.94
N THR A 57 4.57 22.62 5.02
CA THR A 57 3.70 22.83 6.18
C THR A 57 3.08 21.52 6.65
N LEU A 58 2.82 21.41 7.95
CA LEU A 58 2.13 20.27 8.57
C LEU A 58 0.69 20.61 8.99
N VAL A 59 0.19 21.77 8.54
CA VAL A 59 -1.11 22.31 8.93
C VAL A 59 -2.23 21.38 8.47
N HIS A 60 -2.15 20.84 7.25
CA HIS A 60 -3.14 19.90 6.73
C HIS A 60 -3.23 18.61 7.55
N ILE A 61 -2.09 18.10 8.02
CA ILE A 61 -2.04 16.89 8.86
C ILE A 61 -2.66 17.17 10.22
N LYS A 62 -2.31 18.30 10.85
CA LYS A 62 -2.88 18.70 12.14
C LYS A 62 -4.39 18.91 12.04
N LYS A 63 -4.84 19.61 10.99
CA LYS A 63 -6.26 19.84 10.71
C LYS A 63 -7.00 18.52 10.52
N LEU A 64 -6.47 17.61 9.71
CA LEU A 64 -7.09 16.30 9.49
C LEU A 64 -7.20 15.51 10.81
N LEU A 65 -6.14 15.46 11.62
CA LEU A 65 -6.14 14.65 12.84
C LEU A 65 -6.92 15.24 14.02
N PHE A 66 -6.96 16.57 14.16
CA PHE A 66 -7.52 17.21 15.37
C PHE A 66 -8.77 18.05 15.10
N GLU A 67 -9.03 18.44 13.85
CA GLU A 67 -10.14 19.33 13.49
C GLU A 67 -11.18 18.63 12.59
N THR A 68 -11.03 17.32 12.34
CA THR A 68 -12.01 16.52 11.57
C THR A 68 -12.33 15.20 12.25
N ALA A 69 -13.42 14.54 11.83
CA ALA A 69 -13.82 13.20 12.28
C ALA A 69 -12.95 12.06 11.69
N TYR A 70 -11.82 12.40 11.05
CA TYR A 70 -10.92 11.43 10.44
C TYR A 70 -10.40 10.36 11.43
N PRO A 71 -10.01 10.68 12.69
CA PRO A 71 -9.58 9.66 13.65
C PRO A 71 -10.66 8.60 13.92
N ASP A 72 -11.93 9.01 14.00
CA ASP A 72 -13.04 8.11 14.24
C ASP A 72 -13.26 7.17 13.04
N TRP A 73 -13.19 7.70 11.82
CA TRP A 73 -13.30 6.91 10.60
C TRP A 73 -12.12 5.94 10.43
N LEU A 74 -10.92 6.40 10.76
CA LEU A 74 -9.72 5.56 10.77
C LEU A 74 -9.87 4.42 11.77
N TRP A 75 -10.35 4.72 12.99
CA TRP A 75 -10.59 3.71 14.01
C TRP A 75 -11.62 2.67 13.57
N ASN A 76 -12.76 3.11 13.01
CA ASN A 76 -13.77 2.20 12.48
C ASN A 76 -13.20 1.29 11.39
N THR A 77 -12.39 1.83 10.47
CA THR A 77 -11.76 1.04 9.40
C THR A 77 -10.76 0.02 9.96
N ILE A 78 -9.97 0.40 10.96
CA ILE A 78 -9.05 -0.50 11.65
C ILE A 78 -9.82 -1.64 12.32
N VAL A 79 -10.85 -1.33 13.09
CA VAL A 79 -11.67 -2.35 13.78
C VAL A 79 -12.30 -3.30 12.77
N VAL A 80 -12.93 -2.78 11.72
CA VAL A 80 -13.59 -3.60 10.69
C VAL A 80 -12.58 -4.49 9.95
N SER A 81 -11.43 -3.94 9.53
CA SER A 81 -10.41 -4.70 8.81
C SER A 81 -9.78 -5.80 9.66
N VAL A 82 -9.51 -5.53 10.95
CA VAL A 82 -8.95 -6.52 11.88
C VAL A 82 -9.95 -7.63 12.16
N VAL A 83 -11.19 -7.29 12.51
CA VAL A 83 -12.23 -8.29 12.84
C VAL A 83 -12.55 -9.16 11.63
N SER A 84 -12.70 -8.56 10.44
CA SER A 84 -12.98 -9.31 9.22
C SER A 84 -11.82 -10.23 8.82
N THR A 85 -10.56 -9.76 8.91
CA THR A 85 -9.37 -10.58 8.64
C THR A 85 -9.28 -11.74 9.63
N PHE A 86 -9.49 -11.48 10.92
CA PHE A 86 -9.46 -12.53 11.95
C PHE A 86 -10.53 -13.59 11.71
N MET A 87 -11.78 -13.18 11.45
CA MET A 87 -12.87 -14.11 11.12
C MET A 87 -12.58 -14.90 9.85
N SER A 88 -12.03 -14.25 8.82
CA SER A 88 -11.66 -14.92 7.57
C SER A 88 -10.61 -16.00 7.82
N ILE A 89 -9.52 -15.67 8.53
CA ILE A 89 -8.47 -16.64 8.88
C ILE A 89 -9.04 -17.77 9.73
N PHE A 90 -9.84 -17.45 10.74
CA PHE A 90 -10.43 -18.46 11.63
C PHE A 90 -11.26 -19.48 10.84
N CYS A 91 -12.16 -19.01 9.98
CA CYS A 91 -12.96 -19.88 9.11
C CYS A 91 -12.09 -20.65 8.11
N SER A 92 -11.11 -20.00 7.47
CA SER A 92 -10.21 -20.63 6.51
C SER A 92 -9.37 -21.74 7.15
N VAL A 93 -8.90 -21.57 8.39
CA VAL A 93 -8.13 -22.58 9.12
C VAL A 93 -9.00 -23.79 9.45
N LEU A 94 -10.23 -23.59 9.92
CA LEU A 94 -11.16 -24.69 10.18
C LEU A 94 -11.51 -25.46 8.91
N ALA A 95 -11.76 -24.75 7.80
CA ALA A 95 -12.04 -25.35 6.51
C ALA A 95 -10.83 -26.14 5.97
N ALA A 96 -9.63 -25.55 6.00
CA ALA A 96 -8.41 -26.23 5.58
C ALA A 96 -8.12 -27.48 6.42
N TYR A 97 -8.29 -27.41 7.74
CA TYR A 97 -8.13 -28.56 8.63
C TYR A 97 -9.13 -29.67 8.31
N ALA A 98 -10.40 -29.33 8.05
CA ALA A 98 -11.41 -30.31 7.65
C ALA A 98 -11.07 -30.97 6.31
N ILE A 99 -10.53 -30.22 5.34
CA ILE A 99 -10.13 -30.75 4.04
C ILE A 99 -8.92 -31.70 4.15
N GLU A 100 -7.91 -31.33 4.92
CA GLU A 100 -6.64 -32.07 4.99
C GLU A 100 -6.70 -33.25 5.96
N ARG A 101 -7.33 -33.10 7.12
CA ARG A 101 -7.24 -34.05 8.24
C ARG A 101 -8.48 -34.91 8.44
N LEU A 102 -9.67 -34.44 8.05
CA LEU A 102 -10.90 -35.24 8.14
C LEU A 102 -11.10 -36.01 6.84
N ARG A 103 -11.07 -37.34 6.90
CA ARG A 103 -11.46 -38.21 5.76
C ARG A 103 -12.98 -38.20 5.59
N PHE A 104 -13.54 -37.13 5.03
CA PHE A 104 -14.99 -37.06 4.72
C PHE A 104 -15.31 -37.60 3.33
N ARG A 105 -16.50 -38.21 3.17
CA ARG A 105 -17.04 -38.65 1.87
C ARG A 105 -17.34 -37.41 1.01
N GLY A 106 -16.36 -37.00 0.21
CA GLY A 106 -16.40 -35.78 -0.63
C GLY A 106 -15.03 -35.10 -0.83
N SER A 107 -14.04 -35.43 0.02
CA SER A 107 -12.69 -34.84 0.02
C SER A 107 -11.97 -34.87 -1.35
N ARG A 108 -12.24 -35.87 -2.20
CA ARG A 108 -11.59 -36.03 -3.51
C ARG A 108 -12.04 -35.03 -4.58
N TYR A 109 -13.16 -34.33 -4.40
CA TYR A 109 -13.69 -33.37 -5.38
C TYR A 109 -13.49 -31.90 -4.98
N VAL A 110 -13.12 -31.64 -3.72
CA VAL A 110 -12.96 -30.29 -3.16
C VAL A 110 -11.49 -29.87 -3.05
N GLY A 111 -10.55 -30.82 -3.22
CA GLY A 111 -9.09 -30.59 -3.25
C GLY A 111 -8.53 -30.48 -4.66
#